data_AF-A0A812Y2J2-F1
#
_entry.id   AF-A0A812Y2J2-F1
#
_cell.length_a   1.000
_cell.length_b   1.000
_cell.length_c   1.000
_cell.angle_alpha   90.00
_cell.angle_beta   90.00
_cell.angle_gamma   90.00
#
_symmetry.space_group_name_H-M   'P 1'
#
loop_
_entity.id
_entity.type
_entity.pdbx_description
1 polymer ?
#
loop_
_entity_poly.entity_id
_entity_poly.type
_entity_poly.pdbx_seq_one_letter_code
_entity_poly.pdbx_strand_id
1 'polypeptide(L)'
;AFSVETASTRGEWSTPVLLFGGLSALWPTVHWLLICHAGREAAGAWLLLVIVAGSLAALVYSRSIPERYRPGRFDLVGNSHQLWHVLIYAAVAAYSEALVTVFALTASASFCV
;
A
#
# COMPACT_ATOMS: atom_id res chain seq x y z
N ALA A 1 -11.61 -7.36 -31.39
CA ALA A 1 -12.63 -6.43 -30.85
C ALA A 1 -12.84 -6.67 -29.36
N PHE A 2 -13.29 -7.86 -28.93
CA PHE A 2 -13.52 -8.19 -27.51
C PHE A 2 -12.28 -8.01 -26.59
N SER A 3 -11.08 -8.30 -27.09
CA SER A 3 -9.82 -8.11 -26.34
C SER A 3 -9.39 -6.64 -26.17
N VAL A 4 -9.90 -5.73 -27.00
CA VAL A 4 -9.61 -4.28 -26.91
C VAL A 4 -10.59 -3.59 -25.97
N GLU A 5 -11.86 -3.99 -26.03
CA GLU A 5 -12.95 -3.45 -25.19
C GLU A 5 -12.86 -3.90 -23.73
N THR A 6 -12.41 -5.13 -23.48
CA THR A 6 -12.12 -5.63 -22.12
C THR A 6 -10.81 -5.09 -21.53
N ALA A 7 -9.94 -4.47 -22.35
CA ALA A 7 -8.72 -3.80 -21.90
C ALA A 7 -8.97 -2.32 -21.57
N SER A 8 -9.82 -1.61 -22.33
CA SER A 8 -10.17 -0.21 -22.01
C SER A 8 -11.00 -0.12 -20.73
N THR A 9 -12.00 -0.97 -20.57
CA THR A 9 -12.92 -0.95 -19.42
C THR A 9 -12.28 -1.40 -18.11
N ARG A 10 -11.25 -2.28 -18.15
CA ARG A 10 -10.54 -2.74 -16.94
C ARG A 10 -9.65 -1.65 -16.33
N GLY A 11 -9.04 -0.80 -17.15
CA GLY A 11 -8.14 0.28 -16.69
C GLY A 11 -8.88 1.49 -16.11
N GLU A 12 -10.09 1.76 -16.62
CA GLU A 12 -10.91 2.95 -16.28
C GLU A 12 -11.36 2.98 -14.82
N TRP A 13 -11.72 1.83 -14.23
CA TRP A 13 -12.30 1.77 -12.87
C TRP A 13 -11.34 1.21 -11.82
N SER A 14 -10.46 0.28 -12.19
CA SER A 14 -9.61 -0.41 -11.21
C SER A 14 -8.56 0.52 -10.59
N THR A 15 -7.90 1.33 -11.41
CA THR A 15 -6.87 2.29 -10.97
C THR A 15 -7.41 3.33 -9.99
N PRO A 16 -8.52 4.03 -10.28
CA PRO A 16 -9.09 4.97 -9.30
C PRO A 16 -9.58 4.26 -8.04
N VAL A 17 -10.17 3.07 -8.11
CA VAL A 17 -10.59 2.33 -6.90
C VAL A 17 -9.38 1.99 -6.01
N LEU A 18 -8.25 1.55 -6.59
CA LEU A 18 -7.03 1.27 -5.84
C LEU A 18 -6.45 2.54 -5.19
N LEU A 19 -6.45 3.66 -5.91
CA LEU A 19 -5.93 4.93 -5.41
C LEU A 19 -6.83 5.54 -4.34
N PHE A 20 -8.11 5.74 -4.62
CA PHE A 20 -9.05 6.35 -3.67
C PHE A 20 -9.29 5.45 -2.47
N GLY A 21 -9.44 4.13 -2.69
CA GLY A 21 -9.57 3.15 -1.61
C GLY A 21 -8.33 3.14 -0.71
N GLY A 22 -7.13 3.06 -1.28
CA GLY A 22 -5.88 3.09 -0.52
C GLY A 22 -5.65 4.41 0.22
N LEU A 23 -5.92 5.55 -0.42
CA LEU A 23 -5.74 6.88 0.18
C LEU A 23 -6.76 7.16 1.29
N SER A 24 -7.96 6.58 1.22
CA SER A 24 -8.98 6.75 2.26
C SER A 24 -8.50 6.25 3.63
N ALA A 25 -7.61 5.25 3.66
CA ALA A 25 -7.04 4.72 4.89
C ALA A 25 -6.03 5.68 5.56
N LEU A 26 -5.47 6.65 4.83
CA LEU A 26 -4.52 7.61 5.39
C LEU A 26 -5.14 8.50 6.45
N TRP A 27 -6.38 8.94 6.24
CA TRP A 27 -7.06 9.83 7.19
C TRP A 27 -7.19 9.24 8.59
N PRO A 28 -7.80 8.05 8.80
CA PRO A 28 -7.90 7.46 10.13
C PRO A 28 -6.54 7.09 10.72
N THR A 29 -5.59 6.61 9.91
CA THR A 29 -4.24 6.28 10.39
C THR A 29 -3.49 7.52 10.90
N VAL A 30 -3.51 8.62 10.13
CA VAL A 30 -2.88 9.87 10.54
C VAL A 30 -3.59 10.46 11.76
N HIS A 31 -4.93 10.48 11.76
CA HIS A 31 -5.70 10.96 12.91
C HIS A 31 -5.33 10.19 14.19
N TRP A 32 -5.27 8.86 14.14
CA TRP A 32 -4.90 8.02 15.28
C TRP A 32 -3.46 8.26 15.75
N LEU A 33 -2.51 8.39 14.82
CA LEU A 33 -1.10 8.68 15.14
C LEU A 33 -0.89 10.07 15.77
N LEU A 34 -1.77 11.04 15.49
CA LEU A 34 -1.71 12.37 16.09
C LEU A 34 -2.24 12.38 17.53
N ILE A 35 -3.21 11.54 17.86
CA ILE A 35 -3.85 11.52 19.19
C ILE A 35 -3.22 10.48 20.13
N CYS A 36 -2.71 9.35 19.63
CA CYS A 36 -2.19 8.26 20.44
C CYS A 36 -0.66 8.26 20.45
N HIS A 37 -0.05 8.94 21.42
CA HIS A 37 1.40 9.05 21.52
C HIS A 37 2.09 7.69 21.72
N ALA A 38 1.61 6.84 22.63
CA ALA A 38 2.15 5.51 22.86
C ALA A 38 2.04 4.61 21.61
N GLY A 39 0.89 4.69 20.92
CA GLY A 39 0.67 3.99 19.65
C GLY A 39 1.60 4.47 18.55
N ARG A 40 1.85 5.78 18.45
CA ARG A 40 2.79 6.37 17.50
C ARG A 40 4.22 5.92 17.74
N GLU A 41 4.67 5.88 18.99
CA GLU A 41 6.03 5.45 19.33
C GLU A 41 6.25 3.97 19.05
N ALA A 42 5.25 3.13 19.32
CA ALA A 42 5.38 1.69 19.12
C ALA A 42 5.18 1.25 17.66
N ALA A 43 4.15 1.76 16.98
CA ALA A 43 3.72 1.27 15.66
C ALA A 43 3.94 2.27 14.51
N GLY A 44 4.35 3.51 14.80
CA GLY A 44 4.44 4.58 13.81
C GLY A 44 5.41 4.29 12.66
N ALA A 45 6.56 3.67 12.94
CA ALA A 45 7.53 3.29 11.90
C ALA A 45 6.96 2.22 10.94
N TRP A 46 6.26 1.23 11.47
CA TRP A 46 5.59 0.20 10.68
C TRP A 46 4.49 0.78 9.81
N LEU A 47 3.64 1.65 10.37
CA LEU A 47 2.58 2.33 9.63
C LEU A 47 3.13 3.27 8.54
N LEU A 48 4.25 3.95 8.79
CA LEU A 48 4.93 4.75 7.77
C LEU A 48 5.41 3.86 6.61
N LEU A 49 5.97 2.68 6.91
CA LEU A 49 6.40 1.72 5.89
C LEU A 49 5.21 1.24 5.05
N VAL A 50 4.04 0.98 5.67
CA VAL A 50 2.80 0.65 4.95
C VAL A 50 2.43 1.75 3.96
N ILE A 51 2.43 3.01 4.42
CA ILE A 51 2.07 4.17 3.59
C ILE A 51 3.03 4.33 2.42
N VAL A 52 4.33 4.25 2.67
CA VAL A 52 5.37 4.42 1.64
C VAL A 52 5.34 3.28 0.64
N ALA A 53 5.34 2.03 1.10
CA ALA A 53 5.34 0.85 0.23
C ALA A 53 4.05 0.75 -0.59
N GLY A 54 2.89 0.97 0.03
CA GLY A 54 1.59 0.98 -0.65
C GLY A 54 1.47 2.09 -1.69
N SER A 55 1.92 3.30 -1.36
CA SER A 55 1.93 4.43 -2.30
C SER A 55 2.86 4.19 -3.48
N LEU A 56 4.06 3.64 -3.22
CA LEU A 56 5.01 3.27 -4.27
C LEU A 56 4.45 2.17 -5.16
N ALA A 57 3.80 1.15 -4.59
CA ALA A 57 3.17 0.08 -5.35
C ALA A 57 2.12 0.64 -6.32
N ALA A 58 1.24 1.51 -5.82
CA ALA A 58 0.22 2.16 -6.65
C ALA A 58 0.83 3.01 -7.76
N LEU A 59 1.92 3.73 -7.49
CA LEU A 59 2.66 4.53 -8.48
C LEU A 59 3.32 3.67 -9.56
N VAL A 60 3.99 2.59 -9.16
CA VAL A 60 4.68 1.66 -10.05
C VAL A 60 3.67 0.99 -10.99
N TYR A 61 2.56 0.50 -10.45
CA TYR A 61 1.50 -0.17 -11.21
C TYR A 61 0.77 0.80 -12.15
N SER A 62 0.32 1.96 -11.64
CA SER A 62 -0.44 2.93 -12.45
C SER A 62 0.38 3.56 -13.59
N ARG A 63 1.71 3.68 -13.43
CA ARG A 63 2.58 4.26 -14.45
C ARG A 63 3.27 3.22 -15.33
N SER A 64 3.03 1.92 -15.10
CA SER A 64 3.66 0.81 -15.83
C SER A 64 5.19 0.94 -15.86
N ILE A 65 5.79 1.24 -14.72
CA ILE A 65 7.25 1.37 -14.55
C ILE A 65 7.80 0.00 -14.15
N PRO A 66 8.86 -0.53 -14.78
CA PRO A 66 9.77 0.09 -15.73
C PRO A 66 9.47 -0.18 -17.22
N GLU A 67 8.47 -1.00 -17.56
CA GLU A 67 8.19 -1.40 -18.95
C GLU A 67 7.90 -0.21 -19.88
N ARG A 68 7.39 0.90 -19.36
CA ARG A 68 7.23 2.16 -20.08
C ARG A 68 8.55 2.73 -20.62
N TYR A 69 9.68 2.51 -19.93
CA TYR A 69 10.98 3.06 -20.30
C TYR A 69 11.79 2.14 -21.20
N ARG A 70 11.55 0.82 -21.15
CA ARG A 70 12.23 -0.18 -21.99
C ARG A 70 11.23 -1.26 -22.42
N PRO A 71 10.42 -0.99 -23.45
CA PRO A 71 9.47 -1.98 -23.96
C PRO A 71 10.20 -3.25 -24.42
N GLY A 72 9.67 -4.43 -24.07
CA GLY A 72 10.22 -5.73 -24.47
C GLY A 72 11.33 -6.31 -23.56
N ARG A 73 11.86 -5.54 -22.59
CA ARG A 73 12.88 -6.04 -21.65
C ARG A 73 12.31 -6.66 -20.37
N PHE A 74 11.08 -6.27 -20.02
CA PHE A 74 10.47 -6.63 -18.73
C PHE A 74 9.29 -7.60 -18.89
N ASP A 75 9.18 -8.27 -20.04
CA ASP A 75 8.02 -9.10 -20.37
C ASP A 75 7.92 -10.36 -19.48
N LEU A 76 9.06 -10.90 -19.04
CA LEU A 76 9.13 -12.10 -18.18
C LEU A 76 9.39 -11.77 -16.70
N VAL A 77 10.34 -10.87 -16.41
CA VAL A 77 10.77 -10.53 -15.05
C VAL A 77 10.91 -9.02 -14.90
N GLY A 78 10.45 -8.48 -13.77
CA GLY A 78 10.59 -7.08 -13.40
C GLY A 78 9.55 -6.14 -14.03
N ASN A 79 8.43 -6.66 -14.52
CA ASN A 79 7.30 -5.81 -14.90
C ASN A 79 6.66 -5.13 -13.69
N SER A 80 5.95 -4.03 -13.92
CA SER A 80 5.25 -3.26 -12.88
C SER A 80 4.33 -4.10 -12.01
N HIS A 81 3.69 -5.15 -12.55
CA HIS A 81 2.80 -6.02 -11.80
C HIS A 81 3.57 -6.89 -10.79
N GLN A 82 4.71 -7.45 -11.17
CA GLN A 82 5.59 -8.18 -10.26
C GLN A 82 6.17 -7.26 -9.18
N LEU A 83 6.59 -6.06 -9.55
CA LEU A 83 7.05 -5.07 -8.58
C LEU A 83 5.94 -4.63 -7.63
N TRP A 84 4.71 -4.48 -8.13
CA TRP A 84 3.53 -4.20 -7.32
C TRP A 84 3.30 -5.31 -6.29
N HIS A 85 3.36 -6.59 -6.69
CA HIS A 85 3.23 -7.71 -5.73
C HIS A 85 4.28 -7.63 -4.62
N VAL A 86 5.54 -7.42 -4.97
CA VAL A 86 6.63 -7.33 -3.98
C VAL A 86 6.40 -6.18 -3.00
N LEU A 87 6.02 -5.00 -3.51
CA LEU A 87 5.76 -3.82 -2.68
C LEU A 87 4.54 -3.99 -1.79
N ILE A 88 3.45 -4.58 -2.30
CA ILE A 88 2.26 -4.87 -1.51
C ILE A 88 2.53 -5.94 -0.46
N TYR A 89 3.32 -6.99 -0.76
CA TYR A 89 3.73 -7.96 0.26
C TYR A 89 4.53 -7.31 1.39
N ALA A 90 5.45 -6.40 1.07
CA ALA A 90 6.18 -5.64 2.07
C ALA A 90 5.26 -4.76 2.92
N ALA A 91 4.28 -4.08 2.29
CA ALA A 91 3.28 -3.30 3.01
C ALA A 91 2.41 -4.16 3.94
N VAL A 92 1.96 -5.33 3.49
CA VAL A 92 1.17 -6.26 4.30
C VAL A 92 1.99 -6.80 5.48
N ALA A 93 3.25 -7.17 5.27
CA ALA A 93 4.12 -7.61 6.35
C ALA A 93 4.32 -6.52 7.41
N ALA A 94 4.61 -5.29 6.99
CA ALA A 94 4.71 -4.15 7.89
C ALA A 94 3.39 -3.88 8.64
N TYR A 95 2.26 -4.03 7.96
CA TYR A 95 0.95 -3.89 8.57
C TYR A 95 0.69 -4.98 9.63
N SER A 96 1.09 -6.23 9.37
CA SER A 96 0.99 -7.31 10.35
C SER A 96 1.79 -7.02 11.61
N GLU A 97 3.01 -6.49 11.49
CA GLU A 97 3.82 -6.07 12.65
C GLU A 97 3.19 -4.91 13.41
N ALA A 98 2.68 -3.90 12.69
CA ALA A 98 1.93 -2.80 13.30
C ALA A 98 0.71 -3.32 14.08
N LEU A 99 -0.04 -4.25 13.49
CA LEU A 99 -1.24 -4.83 14.07
C LEU A 99 -0.93 -5.58 15.37
N VAL A 100 0.09 -6.45 15.36
CA VAL A 100 0.55 -7.16 16.56
C VAL A 100 1.00 -6.19 17.64
N THR A 101 1.76 -5.16 17.27
CA THR A 101 2.24 -4.13 18.19
C THR A 101 1.09 -3.36 18.83
N VAL A 102 0.11 -2.93 18.03
CA VAL A 102 -1.07 -2.21 18.51
C VAL A 102 -1.93 -3.10 19.41
N PHE A 103 -2.14 -4.37 19.05
CA PHE A 103 -2.89 -5.30 19.90
C PHE A 103 -2.19 -5.55 21.24
N ALA A 104 -0.87 -5.72 21.23
CA ALA A 104 -0.08 -5.85 22.45
C ALA A 104 -0.18 -4.60 23.33
N LEU A 105 -0.14 -3.40 22.71
CA LEU A 105 -0.38 -2.15 23.42
C LEU A 105 -1.77 -2.11 24.04
N THR A 106 -2.83 -2.40 23.28
CA THR A 106 -4.21 -2.38 23.79
C THR A 106 -4.46 -3.37 24.93
N ALA A 107 -3.66 -4.44 25.01
CA ALA A 107 -3.69 -5.41 26.11
C ALA A 107 -2.89 -4.95 27.34
N SER A 108 -2.10 -3.88 27.23
CA SER A 108 -1.29 -3.31 28.31
C SER A 108 -2.00 -2.15 29.00
N ALA A 109 -1.70 -1.95 30.29
CA ALA A 109 -2.18 -0.80 31.06
C ALA A 109 -1.70 0.55 30.48
N SER A 110 -0.70 0.54 29.59
CA SER A 110 -0.12 1.71 28.93
C SER A 110 -0.96 2.25 27.76
N PHE A 111 -1.99 1.52 27.30
CA PHE A 111 -2.95 2.02 26.31
C PHE A 111 -3.98 2.96 26.93
N CYS A 112 -4.07 3.01 28.26
CA CYS A 112 -4.83 4.04 28.95
C CYS A 112 -4.22 5.42 28.65
N VAL A 113 -4.91 6.15 27.78
CA VAL A 113 -5.33 7.50 28.14
C VAL A 113 -6.20 7.41 29.40
#